data_AF-A0A8S3YGD7-F1
#
_entry.id   AF-A0A8S3YGD7-F1
#
_cell.length_a   1.000
_cell.length_b   1.000
_cell.length_c   1.000
_cell.angle_alpha   90.00
_cell.angle_beta   90.00
_cell.angle_gamma   90.00
#
_symmetry.space_group_name_H-M   'P 1'
#
loop_
_entity.id
_entity.type
_entity.pdbx_description
1 polymer ?
#
loop_
_entity_poly.entity_id
_entity_poly.type
_entity_poly.pdbx_seq_one_letter_code
_entity_poly.pdbx_strand_id
1 'polypeptide(L)'
;TVHDTLDQTVHDTLDQTDFEFESYAGSVFAALRQAVGLDEHNYFDTVACSSKPYLEFRSNSKSGQDFFLSHDMQYIFKSNRKRDIQFFLSILPRYLQHFIDYPHSLLVKFVGCYTIKLKGNIFYPADRIESRFDIKGCTAGRFQQPVDPGSQEITVLKDKNFLNEELNF
;
A
#
# COMPACT_ATOMS: atom_id res chain seq x y z
N THR A 1 31.78 -4.65 0.94
CA THR A 1 31.00 -5.38 -0.08
C THR A 1 29.75 -5.89 0.58
N VAL A 2 28.67 -5.11 0.53
CA VAL A 2 27.32 -5.50 0.99
C VAL A 2 26.35 -5.10 -0.13
N HIS A 3 26.65 -5.59 -1.33
CA HIS A 3 25.76 -5.55 -2.48
C HIS A 3 25.35 -6.99 -2.70
N ASP A 4 24.33 -7.41 -1.96
CA ASP A 4 23.41 -8.49 -2.29
C ASP A 4 22.59 -8.80 -1.04
N THR A 5 21.56 -7.97 -0.82
CA THR A 5 20.39 -8.46 -0.09
C THR A 5 19.32 -8.51 -1.15
N LEU A 6 18.93 -9.71 -1.57
CA LEU A 6 17.92 -9.95 -2.60
C LEU A 6 16.63 -9.21 -2.23
N ASP A 7 16.42 -8.05 -2.83
CA ASP A 7 15.12 -7.42 -2.87
C ASP A 7 14.22 -8.37 -3.67
N GLN A 8 13.31 -9.05 -2.98
CA GLN A 8 12.39 -9.98 -3.61
C GLN A 8 11.17 -9.17 -4.05
N THR A 9 11.02 -9.03 -5.37
CA THR A 9 9.80 -8.50 -5.98
C THR A 9 8.93 -9.67 -6.41
N VAL A 10 7.70 -9.71 -5.90
CA VAL A 10 6.65 -10.64 -6.28
C VAL A 10 5.61 -9.87 -7.08
N HIS A 11 5.18 -10.47 -8.20
CA HIS A 11 4.04 -10.00 -8.97
C HIS A 11 2.89 -10.96 -8.73
N ASP A 12 1.74 -10.44 -8.35
CA ASP A 12 0.56 -11.23 -8.04
C ASP A 12 -0.71 -10.41 -8.31
N THR A 13 -1.87 -11.05 -8.33
CA THR A 13 -3.15 -10.46 -8.71
C THR A 13 -4.16 -10.67 -7.58
N LEU A 14 -4.62 -9.59 -6.93
CA LEU A 14 -5.65 -9.62 -5.89
C LEU A 14 -6.96 -9.04 -6.44
N ASP A 15 -8.04 -9.83 -6.44
CA ASP A 15 -9.35 -9.40 -6.97
C ASP A 15 -9.25 -8.72 -8.34
N GLN A 16 -8.50 -9.38 -9.24
CA GLN A 16 -8.18 -8.92 -10.59
C GLN A 16 -7.23 -7.70 -10.66
N THR A 17 -6.88 -7.04 -9.55
CA THR A 17 -5.91 -5.95 -9.53
C THR A 17 -4.48 -6.50 -9.44
N ASP A 18 -3.68 -6.25 -10.46
CA ASP A 18 -2.26 -6.59 -10.42
C ASP A 18 -1.55 -5.75 -9.36
N PHE A 19 -0.59 -6.34 -8.66
CA PHE A 19 0.28 -5.60 -7.76
C PHE A 19 1.73 -6.09 -7.84
N GLU A 20 2.65 -5.19 -7.52
CA GLU A 20 4.03 -5.53 -7.19
C GLU A 20 4.21 -5.41 -5.69
N PHE A 21 4.69 -6.49 -5.08
CA PHE A 21 5.11 -6.51 -3.69
C PHE A 21 6.62 -6.65 -3.64
N GLU A 22 7.30 -5.76 -2.93
CA GLU A 22 8.75 -5.77 -2.77
C GLU A 22 9.10 -5.79 -1.29
N SER A 23 9.99 -6.71 -0.90
CA SER A 23 10.56 -6.79 0.45
C SER A 23 12.00 -6.29 0.43
N TYR A 24 12.30 -5.24 1.21
CA TYR A 24 13.66 -4.72 1.31
C TYR A 24 14.46 -5.46 2.37
N ALA A 25 15.71 -5.77 2.04
CA ALA A 25 16.69 -6.28 3.01
C ALA A 25 16.18 -7.45 3.88
N GLY A 26 15.46 -8.40 3.27
CA GLY A 26 14.70 -9.44 3.98
C GLY A 26 15.51 -10.21 5.03
N SER A 27 16.76 -10.58 4.73
CA SER A 27 17.62 -11.28 5.69
C SER A 27 18.05 -10.42 6.88
N VAL A 28 18.21 -9.11 6.68
CA VAL A 28 18.55 -8.16 7.74
C VAL A 28 17.38 -8.00 8.71
N PHE A 29 16.15 -7.92 8.19
CA PHE A 29 14.96 -7.89 9.04
C PHE A 29 14.69 -9.23 9.73
N ALA A 30 15.03 -10.37 9.12
CA ALA A 30 14.99 -11.67 9.81
C ALA A 30 15.95 -11.70 11.00
N ALA A 31 17.20 -11.25 10.81
CA ALA A 31 18.17 -11.14 11.92
C ALA A 31 17.70 -10.16 13.00
N LEU A 32 17.07 -9.05 12.60
CA LEU A 32 16.53 -8.08 13.55
C LEU A 32 15.37 -8.64 14.35
N ARG A 33 14.42 -9.34 13.71
CA ARG A 33 13.31 -10.03 14.40
C ARG A 33 13.85 -11.00 15.45
N GLN A 34 14.85 -11.80 15.10
CA GLN A 34 15.53 -12.67 16.06
C GLN A 34 16.17 -11.88 17.21
N ALA A 35 16.88 -10.78 16.92
CA ALA A 35 17.55 -9.95 17.93
C ALA A 35 16.57 -9.30 18.92
N VAL A 36 15.35 -9.00 18.49
CA VAL A 36 14.30 -8.45 19.36
C VAL A 36 13.35 -9.50 19.95
N GLY A 37 13.64 -10.79 19.77
CA GLY A 37 12.89 -11.90 20.34
C GLY A 37 11.56 -12.20 19.64
N LEU A 38 11.43 -11.86 18.36
CA LEU A 38 10.27 -12.21 17.55
C LEU A 38 10.49 -13.53 16.83
N ASP A 39 9.51 -14.42 16.94
CA ASP A 39 9.45 -15.65 16.17
C ASP A 39 8.95 -15.36 14.74
N GLU A 40 9.61 -15.97 13.76
CA GLU A 40 9.37 -15.71 12.33
C GLU A 40 7.99 -16.20 11.90
N HIS A 41 7.56 -17.37 12.39
CA HIS A 41 6.27 -17.95 12.04
C HIS A 41 5.12 -17.09 12.60
N ASN A 42 5.19 -16.74 13.89
CA ASN A 42 4.21 -15.87 14.53
C ASN A 42 4.17 -14.47 13.89
N TYR A 43 5.32 -13.95 13.46
CA TYR A 43 5.37 -12.69 12.71
C TYR A 43 4.53 -12.81 11.43
N PHE A 44 4.80 -13.80 10.58
CA PHE A 44 4.08 -13.98 9.32
C PHE A 44 2.59 -14.30 9.51
N ASP A 45 2.23 -15.12 10.50
CA ASP A 45 0.83 -15.42 10.82
C ASP A 45 0.02 -14.17 11.11
N THR A 46 0.61 -13.19 11.82
CA THR A 46 -0.05 -11.93 12.12
C THR A 46 0.02 -10.95 10.94
N VAL A 47 1.18 -10.79 10.28
CA VAL A 47 1.36 -9.76 9.24
C VAL A 47 0.90 -10.17 7.84
N ALA A 48 0.57 -11.45 7.61
CA ALA A 48 0.08 -11.96 6.34
C ALA A 48 -1.24 -12.75 6.50
N CYS A 49 -2.00 -12.48 7.57
CA CYS A 49 -3.27 -13.15 7.83
C CYS A 49 -4.32 -12.78 6.76
N SER A 50 -4.58 -13.66 5.81
CA SER A 50 -5.60 -13.43 4.75
C SER A 50 -7.03 -13.44 5.28
N SER A 51 -7.27 -14.04 6.45
CA SER A 51 -8.62 -14.21 7.02
C SER A 51 -9.09 -13.05 7.89
N LYS A 52 -8.22 -12.09 8.23
CA LYS A 52 -8.54 -10.99 9.15
C LYS A 52 -8.06 -9.65 8.59
N PRO A 53 -8.91 -8.61 8.57
CA PRO A 53 -8.52 -7.31 8.03
C PRO A 53 -7.55 -6.58 8.96
N TYR A 54 -6.79 -5.66 8.38
CA TYR A 54 -6.09 -4.63 9.15
C TYR A 54 -7.07 -3.60 9.70
N LEU A 55 -6.78 -3.06 10.87
CA LEU A 55 -7.55 -1.99 11.47
C LEU A 55 -6.94 -0.65 11.06
N GLU A 56 -7.59 0.09 10.16
CA GLU A 56 -7.19 1.45 9.81
C GLU A 56 -7.53 2.42 10.95
N PHE A 57 -6.58 3.30 11.29
CA PHE A 57 -6.89 4.45 12.14
C PHE A 57 -6.28 5.72 11.57
N ARG A 58 -7.09 6.78 11.54
CA ARG A 58 -6.63 8.10 11.13
C ARG A 58 -5.79 8.70 12.26
N SER A 59 -4.48 8.72 12.07
CA SER A 59 -3.60 9.45 12.99
C SER A 59 -3.82 10.96 12.82
N ASN A 60 -3.84 11.71 13.92
CA ASN A 60 -3.77 13.18 13.90
C ASN A 60 -2.34 13.68 13.53
N SER A 61 -1.55 12.86 12.84
CA SER A 61 -0.16 13.15 12.58
C SER A 61 -0.03 14.23 11.51
N LYS A 62 0.79 15.25 11.81
CA LYS A 62 1.13 16.35 10.89
C LYS A 62 1.75 15.86 9.57
N SER A 63 2.25 14.62 9.53
CA SER A 63 2.91 14.04 8.36
C SER A 63 1.96 13.52 7.27
N GLY A 64 0.65 13.39 7.56
CA GLY A 64 -0.33 12.85 6.62
C GLY A 64 0.05 11.45 6.11
N GLN A 65 0.54 10.60 7.01
CA GLN A 65 0.86 9.21 6.69
C GLN A 65 -0.23 8.32 7.28
N ASP A 66 -0.51 7.23 6.58
CA ASP A 66 -1.52 6.25 6.95
C ASP A 66 -0.94 5.27 7.95
N PHE A 67 -1.80 4.83 8.87
CA PHE A 67 -1.46 3.86 9.88
C PHE A 67 -2.51 2.77 9.93
N PHE A 68 -2.04 1.53 10.02
CA PHE A 68 -2.87 0.36 10.20
C PHE A 68 -2.33 -0.47 11.36
N LEU A 69 -3.21 -1.16 12.06
CA LEU A 69 -2.85 -2.17 13.07
C LEU A 69 -3.13 -3.56 12.50
N SER A 70 -2.27 -4.52 12.86
CA SER A 70 -2.60 -5.93 12.70
C SER A 70 -3.88 -6.28 13.48
N HIS A 71 -4.54 -7.37 13.09
CA HIS A 71 -5.80 -7.80 13.69
C HIS A 71 -5.71 -8.07 15.21
N ASP A 72 -4.51 -8.34 15.72
CA ASP A 72 -4.18 -8.58 17.13
C ASP A 72 -3.49 -7.39 17.81
N MET A 73 -3.38 -6.26 17.09
CA MET A 73 -2.74 -5.02 17.55
C MET A 73 -1.25 -5.15 17.91
N GLN A 74 -0.58 -6.23 17.53
CA GLN A 74 0.84 -6.43 17.82
C GLN A 74 1.77 -5.63 16.91
N TYR A 75 1.34 -5.33 15.68
CA TYR A 75 2.14 -4.59 14.71
C TYR A 75 1.41 -3.36 14.20
N ILE A 76 2.18 -2.30 14.01
CA ILE A 76 1.75 -1.07 13.34
C ILE A 76 2.36 -1.04 11.95
N PHE A 77 1.53 -0.94 10.93
CA PHE A 77 1.93 -0.63 9.57
C PHE A 77 1.85 0.88 9.39
N LYS A 78 2.91 1.46 8.84
CA LYS A 78 3.00 2.90 8.63
C LYS A 78 3.44 3.18 7.21
N SER A 79 2.67 4.01 6.48
CA SER A 79 3.15 4.51 5.19
C SER A 79 4.26 5.55 5.39
N ASN A 80 5.24 5.49 4.49
CA ASN A 80 6.41 6.36 4.50
C ASN A 80 6.75 6.77 3.07
N ARG A 81 7.31 7.97 2.90
CA ARG A 81 7.77 8.42 1.58
C ARG A 81 9.02 7.64 1.20
N LYS A 82 9.21 7.42 -0.11
CA LYS A 82 10.38 6.73 -0.67
C LYS A 82 11.71 7.26 -0.12
N ARG A 83 11.86 8.59 0.00
CA ARG A 83 13.08 9.23 0.55
C ARG A 83 13.37 8.81 1.99
N ASP A 84 12.34 8.62 2.81
CA ASP A 84 12.47 8.30 4.23
C ASP A 84 12.87 6.82 4.37
N ILE A 85 12.32 5.96 3.51
CA ILE A 85 12.74 4.55 3.38
C ILE A 85 14.20 4.45 2.92
N GLN A 86 14.61 5.20 1.89
CA GLN A 86 16.00 5.20 1.40
C GLN A 86 16.98 5.64 2.50
N PHE A 87 16.62 6.67 3.26
CA PHE A 87 17.43 7.09 4.41
C PHE A 87 17.50 5.99 5.47
N PHE A 88 16.36 5.38 5.83
CA PHE A 88 16.32 4.29 6.81
C PHE A 88 17.20 3.10 6.38
N LEU A 89 17.10 2.66 5.12
CA LEU A 89 17.93 1.60 4.57
C LEU A 89 19.43 1.94 4.63
N SER A 90 19.80 3.22 4.44
CA SER A 90 21.20 3.67 4.54
C SER A 90 21.79 3.54 5.95
N ILE A 91 20.95 3.58 6.99
CA ILE A 91 21.37 3.42 8.40
C ILE A 91 21.08 2.01 8.95
N LEU A 92 20.44 1.14 8.16
CA LEU A 92 19.96 -0.17 8.61
C LEU A 92 21.05 -1.05 9.25
N PRO A 93 22.30 -1.11 8.75
CA PRO A 93 23.35 -1.89 9.40
C PRO A 93 23.68 -1.41 10.81
N ARG A 94 23.76 -0.08 11.02
CA ARG A 94 24.02 0.51 12.35
C ARG A 94 22.83 0.28 13.28
N TYR A 95 21.64 0.35 12.73
CA TYR A 95 20.40 0.14 13.46
C TYR A 95 20.26 -1.32 13.92
N LEU A 96 20.61 -2.31 13.09
CA LEU A 96 20.70 -3.72 13.52
C LEU A 96 21.75 -3.90 14.63
N GLN A 97 22.96 -3.37 14.43
CA GLN A 97 24.02 -3.46 15.44
C GLN A 97 23.60 -2.88 16.78
N HIS A 98 22.85 -1.76 16.77
CA HIS A 98 22.32 -1.16 18.00
C HIS A 98 21.42 -2.13 18.79
N PHE A 99 20.57 -2.93 18.14
CA PHE A 99 19.72 -3.89 18.85
C PHE A 99 20.49 -5.12 19.34
N ILE A 100 21.59 -5.48 18.67
CA ILE A 100 22.52 -6.52 19.15
C ILE A 100 23.22 -6.03 20.43
N ASP A 101 23.74 -4.81 20.41
CA ASP A 101 24.50 -4.23 21.53
C ASP A 101 23.58 -3.84 22.70
N TYR A 102 22.35 -3.41 22.40
CA TYR A 102 21.38 -2.90 23.36
C TYR A 102 20.00 -3.58 23.21
N PRO A 103 19.83 -4.82 23.70
CA PRO A 103 18.57 -5.57 23.58
C PRO A 103 17.34 -4.88 24.18
N HIS A 104 17.55 -4.03 25.19
CA HIS A 104 16.50 -3.27 25.87
C HIS A 104 16.30 -1.85 25.31
N SER A 105 16.79 -1.58 24.10
CA SER A 105 16.63 -0.29 23.44
C SER A 105 15.16 0.16 23.38
N LEU A 106 14.94 1.44 23.70
CA LEU A 106 13.65 2.12 23.59
C LEU A 106 13.37 2.63 22.16
N LEU A 107 14.32 2.45 21.23
CA LEU A 107 14.06 2.77 19.83
C LEU A 107 12.89 1.94 19.31
N VAL A 108 12.11 2.56 18.42
CA VAL A 108 11.05 1.88 17.67
C VAL A 108 11.68 0.71 16.92
N LYS A 109 11.06 -0.48 16.99
CA LYS A 109 11.52 -1.71 16.36
C LYS A 109 10.88 -1.87 14.98
N PHE A 110 11.52 -1.38 13.94
CA PHE A 110 11.12 -1.67 12.56
C PHE A 110 11.49 -3.11 12.20
N VAL A 111 10.51 -4.00 12.09
CA VAL A 111 10.74 -5.45 11.94
C VAL A 111 10.45 -5.97 10.52
N GLY A 112 10.16 -5.06 9.59
CA GLY A 112 9.98 -5.33 8.17
C GLY A 112 9.90 -4.01 7.40
N CYS A 113 10.20 -4.05 6.10
CA CYS A 113 10.09 -2.90 5.22
C CYS A 113 9.66 -3.38 3.82
N TYR A 114 8.52 -2.89 3.36
CA TYR A 114 7.86 -3.39 2.16
C TYR A 114 7.40 -2.24 1.27
N THR A 115 7.25 -2.52 -0.02
CA THR A 115 6.54 -1.66 -0.96
C THR A 115 5.44 -2.47 -1.64
N ILE A 116 4.25 -1.88 -1.69
CA ILE A 116 3.13 -2.39 -2.49
C ILE A 116 2.85 -1.34 -3.56
N LYS A 117 2.98 -1.73 -4.82
CA LYS A 117 2.57 -0.92 -5.96
C LYS A 117 1.35 -1.58 -6.58
N LEU A 118 0.19 -0.97 -6.43
CA LEU A 118 -1.00 -1.40 -7.13
C LEU A 118 -0.85 -1.02 -8.61
N LYS A 119 -0.81 -2.03 -9.48
CA LYS A 119 -0.92 -1.89 -10.93
C LYS A 119 -2.41 -1.94 -11.27
N GLY A 120 -3.08 -0.82 -11.05
CA GLY A 120 -4.50 -0.72 -11.33
C GLY A 120 -4.93 0.74 -11.32
N ASN A 121 -5.74 1.11 -12.31
CA ASN A 121 -6.52 2.33 -12.21
C ASN A 121 -7.61 2.10 -11.15
N ILE A 122 -8.08 3.14 -10.46
CA ILE A 122 -9.27 3.08 -9.58
C ILE A 122 -10.49 2.51 -10.34
N PHE A 123 -10.41 2.53 -11.67
CA PHE A 123 -11.38 2.02 -12.62
C PHE A 123 -11.05 0.61 -13.13
N TYR A 124 -10.68 -0.31 -12.24
CA TYR A 124 -10.38 -1.70 -12.59
C TYR A 124 -11.39 -2.68 -11.93
N PRO A 125 -11.83 -3.74 -12.65
CA PRO A 125 -11.52 -4.04 -14.04
C PRO A 125 -12.35 -3.13 -14.98
N ALA A 126 -11.73 -2.67 -16.08
CA ALA A 126 -12.33 -1.65 -16.94
C ALA A 126 -13.58 -2.15 -17.69
N ASP A 127 -13.69 -3.46 -17.86
CA ASP A 127 -14.82 -4.17 -18.49
C ASP A 127 -16.09 -4.21 -17.63
N ARG A 128 -15.98 -3.99 -16.31
CA ARG A 128 -17.13 -3.85 -15.40
C ARG A 128 -17.67 -2.42 -15.32
N ILE A 129 -17.01 -1.46 -15.97
CA ILE A 129 -17.37 -0.05 -15.90
C ILE A 129 -18.10 0.32 -17.17
N GLU A 130 -19.42 0.37 -17.07
CA GLU A 130 -20.31 0.77 -18.16
C GLU A 130 -20.09 2.24 -18.56
N SER A 131 -19.93 3.12 -17.58
CA SER A 131 -19.73 4.56 -17.80
C SER A 131 -18.90 5.21 -16.68
N ARG A 132 -18.22 6.32 -17.00
CA ARG A 132 -17.38 7.08 -16.06
C ARG A 132 -17.81 8.54 -16.04
N PHE A 133 -17.91 9.12 -14.85
CA PHE A 133 -18.27 10.52 -14.66
C PHE A 133 -17.24 11.27 -13.80
N ASP A 134 -16.86 12.47 -14.22
CA ASP A 134 -16.25 13.50 -13.37
C ASP A 134 -17.39 14.43 -12.94
N ILE A 135 -17.75 14.44 -11.65
CA ILE A 135 -18.85 15.24 -11.09
C ILE A 135 -18.27 16.30 -10.15
N LYS A 136 -18.61 17.57 -10.39
CA LYS A 136 -18.13 18.72 -9.60
C LYS A 136 -19.25 19.60 -9.03
N GLY A 137 -20.51 19.23 -9.26
CA GLY A 137 -21.68 19.95 -8.76
C GLY A 137 -21.95 21.28 -9.49
N CYS A 138 -21.39 21.47 -10.68
CA CYS A 138 -21.59 22.67 -11.49
C CYS A 138 -21.87 22.30 -12.96
N THR A 139 -22.41 23.23 -13.75
CA THR A 139 -22.82 22.95 -15.14
C THR A 139 -21.98 23.69 -16.19
N ALA A 140 -21.29 24.76 -15.82
CA ALA A 140 -20.46 25.55 -16.73
C ALA A 140 -19.25 24.74 -17.22
N GLY A 141 -19.18 24.46 -18.53
CA GLY A 141 -18.11 23.64 -19.11
C GLY A 141 -18.15 22.15 -18.73
N ARG A 142 -19.27 21.67 -18.17
CA ARG A 142 -19.43 20.30 -17.65
C ARG A 142 -20.24 19.39 -18.56
N PHE A 143 -20.02 19.49 -19.87
CA PHE A 143 -20.53 18.55 -20.88
C PHE A 143 -19.35 17.89 -21.61
N GLN A 144 -19.49 16.62 -21.94
CA GLN A 144 -18.59 15.87 -22.79
C GLN A 144 -19.43 15.17 -23.87
N GLN A 145 -18.99 15.20 -25.13
CA GLN A 145 -19.68 14.45 -26.18
C GLN A 145 -19.45 12.94 -25.96
N PRO A 146 -20.52 12.12 -25.85
CA PRO A 146 -20.37 10.67 -25.76
C PRO A 146 -19.75 10.10 -27.04
N VAL A 147 -18.98 9.03 -26.89
CA VAL A 147 -18.51 8.23 -28.02
C VAL A 147 -19.56 7.22 -28.46
N ASP A 148 -19.48 6.82 -29.72
CA ASP A 148 -20.44 5.89 -30.32
C ASP A 148 -20.42 4.52 -29.61
N PRO A 149 -21.59 3.86 -29.47
CA PRO A 149 -21.69 2.52 -28.93
C PRO A 149 -20.78 1.55 -29.70
N GLY A 150 -19.79 0.96 -29.01
CA GLY A 150 -18.82 0.03 -29.61
C GLY A 150 -17.43 0.61 -29.88
N SER A 151 -17.21 1.91 -29.65
CA SER A 151 -15.86 2.48 -29.62
C SER A 151 -15.05 1.92 -28.45
N GLN A 152 -13.75 1.65 -28.67
CA GLN A 152 -12.82 1.29 -27.58
C GLN A 152 -12.29 2.53 -26.81
N GLU A 153 -12.75 3.73 -27.17
CA GLU A 153 -12.30 4.96 -26.56
C GLU A 153 -12.96 5.19 -25.19
N ILE A 154 -12.14 5.29 -24.14
CA ILE A 154 -12.63 5.57 -22.78
C ILE A 154 -12.97 7.05 -22.67
N THR A 155 -14.26 7.38 -22.62
CA THR A 155 -14.74 8.75 -22.37
C THR A 155 -15.14 8.95 -20.91
N VAL A 156 -14.71 10.07 -20.32
CA VAL A 156 -15.16 10.50 -18.99
C VAL A 156 -16.22 11.58 -19.16
N LEU A 157 -17.46 11.20 -18.91
CA LEU A 157 -18.64 12.07 -18.95
C LEU A 157 -18.63 13.05 -17.77
N LYS A 158 -19.46 14.10 -17.85
CA LYS A 158 -19.48 15.17 -16.84
C LYS A 158 -20.88 15.40 -16.28
N ASP A 159 -21.00 16.36 -15.39
CA ASP A 159 -22.24 16.71 -14.68
C ASP A 159 -23.46 16.81 -15.61
N LYS A 160 -23.35 17.48 -16.78
CA LYS A 160 -24.47 17.61 -17.71
C LYS A 160 -24.88 16.32 -18.40
N ASN A 161 -23.96 15.37 -18.57
CA ASN A 161 -24.26 14.05 -19.10
C ASN A 161 -25.03 13.23 -18.07
N PHE A 162 -24.63 13.34 -16.79
CA PHE A 162 -25.23 12.61 -15.69
C PHE A 162 -26.67 13.03 -15.35
N LEU A 163 -27.06 14.27 -15.69
CA LEU A 163 -28.41 14.79 -15.38
C LEU A 163 -29.57 13.95 -15.96
N ASN A 164 -29.32 13.19 -17.02
CA ASN A 164 -30.34 12.39 -17.71
C ASN A 164 -30.20 10.88 -17.42
N GLU A 165 -29.30 10.49 -16.52
CA GLU A 165 -29.08 9.09 -16.16
C GLU A 165 -29.98 8.66 -15.01
N GLU A 166 -30.58 7.49 -15.12
CA GLU A 166 -31.33 6.84 -14.02
C GLU A 166 -30.44 5.76 -13.38
N LEU A 167 -30.12 5.92 -12.10
CA LEU A 167 -29.40 4.90 -11.35
C LEU A 167 -30.38 3.83 -10.85
N ASN A 168 -30.30 2.64 -11.44
CA ASN A 168 -31.01 1.46 -10.95
C ASN A 168 -30.18 0.82 -9.83
N PHE A 169 -30.70 0.85 -8.60
CA PHE A 169 -30.09 0.22 -7.42
C PHE A 169 -30.68 -1.17 -7.15
#